data_AF-A0A955MBE6-F1
#
_entry.id   AF-A0A955MBE6-F1
#
_cell.length_a   1.000
_cell.length_b   1.000
_cell.length_c   1.000
_cell.angle_alpha   90.00
_cell.angle_beta   90.00
_cell.angle_gamma   90.00
#
_symmetry.space_group_name_H-M   'P 1'
#
loop_
_entity.id
_entity.type
_entity.pdbx_description
1 polymer ?
#
loop_
_entity_poly.entity_id
_entity_poly.type
_entity_poly.pdbx_seq_one_letter_code
_entity_poly.pdbx_strand_id
1 'polypeptide(L)'
;MSDYQSRQSQFELFPSSRQDSALENDKKSGQLKNLTVAPENIIVVSIVLIITLIVIFSFGVEKGKRLALKNGGVEAGQTAELADETVIVQENLLNNPEVVPVEQHTEMAQPDVTEDKQEILRIPELEKQLENKNYTIQVASFKTKEYAKKEIEALEKKGFTASMVAKGDYVIVCVGRFEGKDEAKRFAERLKHQYNDYLVRRF
;
A
#
# COMPACT_ATOMS: atom_id res chain seq x y z
N MET A 1 37.55 -16.53 -62.46
CA MET A 1 38.53 -16.39 -61.37
C MET A 1 38.01 -15.30 -60.46
N SER A 2 37.22 -15.66 -59.44
CA SER A 2 37.64 -15.80 -58.03
C SER A 2 37.92 -14.44 -57.39
N ASP A 3 37.39 -14.02 -56.24
CA ASP A 3 36.64 -14.72 -55.20
C ASP A 3 35.85 -13.71 -54.35
N TYR A 4 34.78 -14.23 -53.74
CA TYR A 4 34.00 -13.69 -52.64
C TYR A 4 34.83 -13.58 -51.35
N GLN A 5 34.61 -12.56 -50.50
CA GLN A 5 34.70 -12.66 -49.03
C GLN A 5 34.09 -11.39 -48.37
N SER A 6 32.88 -11.49 -47.82
CA SER A 6 32.59 -11.90 -46.42
C SER A 6 32.81 -10.74 -45.42
N ARG A 7 31.86 -9.81 -45.30
CA ARG A 7 30.95 -9.68 -44.12
C ARG A 7 31.51 -10.32 -42.85
N GLN A 8 32.22 -9.51 -42.06
CA GLN A 8 32.58 -9.82 -40.68
C GLN A 8 31.31 -10.00 -39.82
N SER A 9 30.94 -11.26 -39.61
CA SER A 9 30.01 -11.70 -38.57
C SER A 9 30.76 -11.65 -37.23
N GLN A 10 30.64 -10.53 -36.51
CA GLN A 10 31.26 -10.33 -35.20
C GLN A 10 30.37 -10.89 -34.05
N PHE A 11 29.63 -11.97 -34.31
CA PHE A 11 28.76 -12.64 -33.33
C PHE A 11 29.17 -14.11 -33.14
N GLU A 12 30.46 -14.39 -32.98
CA GLU A 12 31.00 -15.70 -32.59
C GLU A 12 31.60 -15.66 -31.17
N LEU A 13 30.77 -15.34 -30.17
CA LEU A 13 31.12 -15.49 -28.75
C LEU A 13 30.11 -16.38 -28.02
N PHE A 14 29.66 -17.43 -28.70
CA PHE A 14 28.95 -18.53 -28.06
C PHE A 14 29.62 -19.85 -28.45
N PRO A 15 30.43 -20.47 -27.57
CA PRO A 15 30.84 -21.84 -27.79
C PRO A 15 29.61 -22.74 -27.71
N SER A 16 29.23 -23.28 -28.86
CA SER A 16 28.29 -24.39 -28.93
C SER A 16 29.03 -25.69 -28.57
N SER A 17 28.34 -26.51 -27.76
CA SER A 17 28.65 -27.89 -27.35
C SER A 17 29.64 -28.09 -26.19
N ARG A 18 29.07 -28.35 -25.01
CA ARG A 18 29.43 -29.55 -24.25
C ARG A 18 28.22 -30.07 -23.47
N GLN A 19 27.68 -31.16 -23.99
CA GLN A 19 26.71 -32.04 -23.36
C GLN A 19 27.51 -32.92 -22.39
N ASP A 20 27.53 -32.56 -21.11
CA ASP A 20 27.96 -33.45 -20.03
C ASP A 20 26.86 -33.44 -18.97
N SER A 21 26.10 -34.52 -18.95
CA SER A 21 25.09 -34.86 -17.97
C SER A 21 25.73 -35.06 -16.59
N ALA A 22 25.55 -34.09 -15.71
CA ALA A 22 25.72 -34.26 -14.27
C ALA A 22 24.40 -33.82 -13.59
N LEU A 23 23.90 -34.71 -12.75
CA LEU A 23 22.64 -34.62 -12.01
C LEU A 23 22.56 -33.32 -11.20
N GLU A 24 21.89 -32.30 -11.72
CA GLU A 24 21.53 -31.12 -10.93
C GLU A 24 20.07 -31.21 -10.50
N ASN A 25 19.93 -31.46 -9.21
CA ASN A 25 18.70 -31.55 -8.44
C ASN A 25 17.94 -30.22 -8.57
N ASP A 26 16.87 -30.20 -9.35
CA ASP A 26 15.95 -29.08 -9.56
C ASP A 26 15.17 -28.79 -8.27
N LYS A 27 15.89 -28.22 -7.29
CA LYS A 27 15.29 -27.55 -6.14
C LYS A 27 14.79 -26.21 -6.66
N LYS A 28 13.51 -26.17 -7.01
CA LYS A 28 12.70 -24.94 -7.07
C LYS A 28 12.61 -24.32 -5.67
N SER A 29 13.72 -23.79 -5.17
CA SER A 29 13.79 -23.06 -3.92
C SER A 29 14.05 -21.60 -4.23
N GLY A 30 13.09 -20.74 -3.87
CA GLY A 30 13.37 -19.33 -3.63
C GLY A 30 12.70 -18.30 -4.53
N GLN A 31 11.42 -18.45 -4.87
CA GLN A 31 10.60 -17.31 -5.34
C GLN A 31 9.72 -16.67 -4.24
N LEU A 32 10.02 -16.90 -2.96
CA LEU A 32 9.26 -16.34 -1.82
C LEU A 32 10.07 -15.38 -0.94
N LYS A 33 11.08 -14.68 -1.48
CA LYS A 33 11.94 -13.79 -0.66
C LYS A 33 11.81 -12.30 -0.94
N ASN A 34 10.89 -11.89 -1.82
CA ASN A 34 10.58 -10.48 -2.08
C ASN A 34 9.09 -10.17 -1.88
N LEU A 35 8.41 -10.89 -1.00
CA LEU A 35 7.08 -10.48 -0.54
C LEU A 35 7.30 -9.41 0.52
N THR A 36 7.48 -8.15 0.09
CA THR A 36 7.31 -7.01 0.97
C THR A 36 5.86 -7.06 1.47
N VAL A 37 5.68 -7.65 2.64
CA VAL A 37 4.37 -7.93 3.24
C VAL A 37 3.78 -6.61 3.73
N ALA A 38 3.09 -5.91 2.85
CA ALA A 38 2.19 -4.85 3.24
C ALA A 38 1.00 -5.45 4.03
N PRO A 39 0.47 -4.75 5.06
CA PRO A 39 -0.61 -5.25 5.90
C PRO A 39 -1.90 -5.59 5.13
N GLU A 40 -2.07 -5.06 3.92
CA GLU A 40 -3.18 -5.39 3.03
C GLU A 40 -3.02 -6.79 2.44
N ASN A 41 -1.79 -7.18 2.07
CA ASN A 41 -1.52 -8.48 1.46
C ASN A 41 -1.65 -9.62 2.46
N ILE A 42 -1.32 -9.41 3.75
CA ILE A 42 -1.51 -10.43 4.79
C ILE A 42 -3.01 -10.71 5.04
N ILE A 43 -3.87 -9.69 4.93
CA ILE A 43 -5.33 -9.86 5.04
C ILE A 43 -5.85 -10.70 3.87
N VAL A 44 -5.41 -10.42 2.64
CA VAL A 44 -5.83 -11.21 1.47
C VAL A 44 -5.37 -12.65 1.58
N VAL A 45 -4.11 -12.88 1.99
CA VAL A 45 -3.57 -14.23 2.19
C VAL A 45 -4.32 -14.99 3.28
N SER A 46 -4.70 -14.34 4.38
CA SER A 46 -5.45 -15.00 5.46
C SER A 46 -6.85 -15.42 5.04
N ILE A 47 -7.56 -14.58 4.26
CA ILE A 47 -8.88 -14.92 3.71
C ILE A 47 -8.79 -16.14 2.78
N VAL A 48 -7.82 -16.16 1.87
CA VAL A 48 -7.60 -17.28 0.94
C VAL A 48 -7.28 -18.57 1.71
N LEU A 49 -6.47 -18.47 2.77
CA LEU A 49 -6.13 -19.61 3.63
C LEU A 49 -7.38 -20.15 4.35
N ILE A 50 -8.22 -19.29 4.94
CA ILE A 50 -9.46 -19.69 5.61
C ILE A 50 -10.41 -20.38 4.63
N ILE A 51 -10.63 -19.80 3.45
CA ILE A 51 -11.48 -20.40 2.41
C ILE A 51 -10.96 -21.79 2.01
N THR A 52 -9.64 -21.91 1.84
CA THR A 52 -9.01 -23.19 1.50
C THR A 52 -9.22 -24.24 2.60
N LEU A 53 -9.10 -23.86 3.88
CA LEU A 53 -9.37 -24.75 5.01
C LEU A 53 -10.84 -25.19 5.03
N ILE A 54 -11.78 -24.28 4.80
CA ILE A 54 -13.22 -24.61 4.71
C ILE A 54 -13.45 -25.62 3.59
N VAL A 55 -12.88 -25.41 2.41
CA VAL A 55 -13.03 -26.33 1.27
C VAL A 55 -12.44 -27.71 1.58
N ILE A 56 -11.24 -27.78 2.15
CA ILE A 56 -10.62 -29.04 2.57
C ILE A 56 -11.49 -29.75 3.61
N PHE A 57 -12.01 -29.01 4.58
CA PHE A 57 -12.90 -29.53 5.61
C PHE A 57 -14.20 -30.09 4.99
N SER A 58 -14.84 -29.35 4.09
CA SER A 58 -16.04 -29.80 3.36
C SER A 58 -15.78 -31.10 2.59
N PHE A 59 -14.63 -31.21 1.90
CA PHE A 59 -14.26 -32.47 1.23
C PHE A 59 -13.92 -33.59 2.22
N GLY A 60 -13.32 -33.25 3.36
CA GLY A 60 -12.99 -34.19 4.43
C GLY A 60 -14.23 -34.84 5.04
N VAL A 61 -15.25 -34.05 5.39
CA VAL A 61 -16.52 -34.56 5.94
C VAL A 61 -17.29 -35.37 4.90
N GLU A 62 -17.25 -34.99 3.63
CA GLU A 62 -17.92 -35.73 2.56
C GLU A 62 -17.27 -37.11 2.34
N LYS A 63 -15.93 -37.18 2.33
CA LYS A 63 -15.21 -38.46 2.26
C LYS A 63 -15.41 -39.30 3.51
N GLY A 64 -15.45 -38.68 4.70
CA GLY A 64 -15.78 -39.35 5.96
C GLY A 64 -17.15 -40.00 5.93
N LYS A 65 -18.17 -39.29 5.44
CA LYS A 65 -19.54 -39.83 5.30
C LYS A 65 -19.62 -40.99 4.30
N ARG A 66 -18.88 -40.93 3.19
CA ARG A 66 -18.81 -42.01 2.20
C ARG A 66 -18.12 -43.27 2.72
N LEU A 67 -17.08 -43.13 3.54
CA LEU A 67 -16.43 -44.27 4.19
C LEU A 67 -17.28 -44.85 5.32
N ALA A 68 -18.00 -43.99 6.06
CA ALA A 68 -18.98 -44.43 7.06
C ALA A 68 -20.15 -45.19 6.43
N LEU A 69 -20.64 -44.81 5.25
CA LEU A 69 -21.70 -45.54 4.54
C LEU A 69 -21.21 -46.85 3.89
N LYS A 70 -19.94 -46.89 3.46
CA LYS A 70 -19.35 -48.10 2.85
C LYS A 70 -18.92 -49.14 3.89
N ASN A 71 -18.59 -48.73 5.11
CA ASN A 71 -18.26 -49.62 6.24
C ASN A 71 -19.39 -49.73 7.29
N GLY A 72 -20.45 -48.93 7.18
CA GLY A 72 -21.56 -48.84 8.15
C GLY A 72 -22.76 -49.70 7.80
N GLY A 73 -22.56 -50.79 7.07
CA GLY A 73 -23.47 -51.93 7.13
C GLY A 73 -23.09 -52.78 8.34
N VAL A 74 -23.32 -52.26 9.55
CA VAL A 74 -23.54 -52.92 10.85
C VAL A 74 -23.47 -51.82 11.92
N GLU A 75 -24.66 -51.53 12.45
CA GLU A 75 -24.94 -51.00 13.80
C GLU A 75 -24.33 -49.67 14.24
N ALA A 76 -25.19 -48.65 14.30
CA ALA A 76 -25.48 -47.94 15.55
C ALA A 76 -26.69 -47.03 15.35
N GLY A 77 -27.87 -47.63 15.32
CA GLY A 77 -29.01 -46.99 15.94
C GLY A 77 -28.88 -47.22 17.43
N GLN A 78 -28.69 -46.16 18.22
CA GLN A 78 -29.12 -46.08 19.61
C GLN A 78 -29.18 -44.61 20.02
N THR A 79 -30.41 -44.09 19.94
CA THR A 79 -31.09 -43.36 21.00
C THR A 79 -30.25 -43.11 22.27
N ALA A 80 -30.01 -41.83 22.54
CA ALA A 80 -29.87 -41.32 23.90
C ALA A 80 -30.66 -40.01 23.97
N GLU A 81 -31.95 -40.18 24.21
CA GLU A 81 -32.79 -39.20 24.88
C GLU A 81 -32.25 -39.07 26.31
N LEU A 82 -31.65 -37.92 26.64
CA LEU A 82 -31.50 -37.48 28.02
C LEU A 82 -31.73 -35.97 28.05
N ALA A 83 -32.75 -35.64 28.84
CA ALA A 83 -33.18 -34.32 29.25
C ALA A 83 -32.01 -33.43 29.68
N ASP A 84 -32.03 -32.17 29.24
CA ASP A 84 -31.66 -31.08 30.12
C ASP A 84 -32.56 -29.87 29.84
N GLU A 85 -33.40 -29.61 30.83
CA GLU A 85 -34.31 -28.48 30.92
C GLU A 85 -33.49 -27.27 31.36
N THR A 86 -33.22 -26.34 30.43
CA THR A 86 -32.81 -24.99 30.82
C THR A 86 -33.71 -23.97 30.14
N VAL A 87 -34.71 -23.58 30.92
CA VAL A 87 -35.56 -22.42 30.73
C VAL A 87 -34.69 -21.16 30.72
N ILE A 88 -34.60 -20.49 29.58
CA ILE A 88 -34.24 -19.07 29.51
C ILE A 88 -35.46 -18.35 28.94
N VAL A 89 -36.35 -17.90 29.83
CA VAL A 89 -37.31 -16.85 29.50
C VAL A 89 -36.64 -15.54 29.85
N GLN A 90 -36.24 -14.84 28.79
CA GLN A 90 -35.71 -13.48 28.84
C GLN A 90 -36.88 -12.52 29.04
N GLU A 91 -37.06 -12.03 30.27
CA GLU A 91 -37.99 -10.95 30.55
C GLU A 91 -37.30 -9.62 30.25
N ASN A 92 -37.81 -8.97 29.21
CA ASN A 92 -37.50 -7.63 28.78
C ASN A 92 -38.72 -6.78 29.15
N LEU A 93 -38.58 -5.72 29.96
CA LEU A 93 -39.39 -4.48 29.92
C LEU A 93 -39.06 -3.52 31.09
N LEU A 94 -39.27 -2.22 30.82
CA LEU A 94 -39.08 -0.98 31.62
C LEU A 94 -37.63 -0.46 31.64
N ASN A 95 -37.32 0.80 31.33
CA ASN A 95 -38.13 2.00 31.21
C ASN A 95 -37.40 3.05 30.34
N ASN A 96 -38.17 3.70 29.48
CA ASN A 96 -37.93 5.01 28.84
C ASN A 96 -38.85 6.03 29.56
N PRO A 97 -38.88 7.36 29.31
CA PRO A 97 -37.91 8.37 28.86
C PRO A 97 -37.74 9.49 29.94
N GLU A 98 -37.19 10.65 29.54
CA GLU A 98 -37.21 11.97 30.23
C GLU A 98 -36.00 12.16 31.16
N VAL A 99 -35.12 13.15 30.99
CA VAL A 99 -35.41 14.59 30.98
C VAL A 99 -34.30 15.36 30.20
N VAL A 100 -34.70 16.24 29.28
CA VAL A 100 -33.93 17.37 28.70
C VAL A 100 -34.28 18.63 29.50
N PRO A 101 -33.74 19.86 29.30
CA PRO A 101 -32.46 20.37 28.78
C PRO A 101 -31.84 21.43 29.74
N VAL A 102 -30.54 21.74 29.65
CA VAL A 102 -30.03 23.07 30.08
C VAL A 102 -28.94 23.54 29.13
N GLU A 103 -29.27 24.60 28.42
CA GLU A 103 -28.39 25.47 27.64
C GLU A 103 -27.44 26.25 28.58
N GLN A 104 -26.22 26.55 28.13
CA GLN A 104 -25.78 27.95 28.11
C GLN A 104 -24.55 28.19 27.24
N HIS A 105 -24.67 29.31 26.54
CA HIS A 105 -23.82 29.91 25.54
C HIS A 105 -23.02 31.05 26.20
N THR A 106 -21.72 31.13 25.92
CA THR A 106 -20.92 32.38 25.98
C THR A 106 -19.74 32.14 25.01
N GLU A 107 -19.75 32.65 23.78
CA GLU A 107 -19.61 34.04 23.31
C GLU A 107 -18.20 34.64 23.51
N MET A 108 -17.68 35.16 22.38
CA MET A 108 -16.51 36.05 22.19
C MET A 108 -15.12 35.37 22.26
N ALA A 109 -14.14 35.61 21.38
CA ALA A 109 -13.93 36.70 20.44
C ALA A 109 -13.04 36.27 19.25
N GLN A 110 -13.37 36.77 18.07
CA GLN A 110 -12.43 36.96 16.95
C GLN A 110 -11.44 38.07 17.30
N PRO A 111 -10.29 38.11 16.61
CA PRO A 111 -10.02 39.33 15.87
C PRO A 111 -9.71 39.06 14.39
N ASP A 112 -10.40 39.85 13.60
CA ASP A 112 -10.20 40.20 12.20
C ASP A 112 -8.93 41.07 12.03
N VAL A 113 -8.64 41.41 10.76
CA VAL A 113 -7.67 42.36 10.21
C VAL A 113 -6.22 41.84 10.19
N THR A 114 -5.53 41.71 9.06
CA THR A 114 -5.47 42.65 7.93
C THR A 114 -4.89 41.96 6.69
N GLU A 115 -5.45 42.28 5.53
CA GLU A 115 -4.82 42.17 4.22
C GLU A 115 -3.40 42.78 4.24
N ASP A 116 -2.40 42.07 3.73
CA ASP A 116 -1.33 42.76 3.02
C ASP A 116 -1.01 42.05 1.71
N LYS A 117 -1.10 42.88 0.68
CA LYS A 117 -0.90 42.64 -0.73
C LYS A 117 0.57 42.87 -0.99
N GLN A 118 1.35 41.80 -1.13
CA GLN A 118 2.67 41.88 -1.76
C GLN A 118 2.73 40.98 -2.99
N GLU A 119 2.18 41.56 -4.05
CA GLU A 119 2.54 41.28 -5.43
C GLU A 119 3.91 41.93 -5.69
N ILE A 120 5.00 41.17 -5.57
CA ILE A 120 6.34 41.64 -6.00
C ILE A 120 7.07 40.53 -6.77
N LEU A 121 7.17 40.80 -8.07
CA LEU A 121 8.16 40.36 -9.06
C LEU A 121 8.39 38.85 -9.28
N ARG A 122 7.69 38.35 -10.32
CA ARG A 122 8.27 37.37 -11.24
C ARG A 122 9.51 37.98 -11.90
N ILE A 123 10.70 37.50 -11.55
CA ILE A 123 11.91 37.67 -12.35
C ILE A 123 12.04 36.40 -13.22
N PRO A 124 11.86 36.48 -14.56
CA PRO A 124 11.97 35.34 -15.49
C PRO A 124 13.40 34.84 -15.73
N GLU A 125 14.35 35.11 -14.84
CA GLU A 125 15.79 34.92 -15.10
C GLU A 125 16.43 33.80 -14.25
N LEU A 126 15.63 33.13 -13.40
CA LEU A 126 16.05 31.92 -12.68
C LEU A 126 15.57 30.62 -13.37
N GLU A 127 15.02 30.68 -14.58
CA GLU A 127 14.57 29.48 -15.29
C GLU A 127 15.72 28.74 -16.03
N LYS A 128 16.84 29.41 -16.30
CA LYS A 128 17.96 28.82 -17.08
C LYS A 128 19.03 28.07 -16.27
N GLN A 129 18.92 28.03 -14.93
CA GLN A 129 19.74 27.17 -14.07
C GLN A 129 18.96 25.95 -13.54
N LEU A 130 17.70 25.79 -13.97
CA LEU A 130 16.78 24.76 -13.47
C LEU A 130 16.73 23.48 -14.32
N GLU A 131 17.42 23.43 -15.46
CA GLU A 131 17.40 22.27 -16.38
C GLU A 131 18.22 21.07 -15.86
N ASN A 132 19.08 21.27 -14.87
CA ASN A 132 19.93 20.19 -14.32
C ASN A 132 19.44 19.64 -12.97
N LYS A 133 18.37 20.20 -12.40
CA LYS A 133 17.82 19.76 -11.11
C LYS A 133 16.86 18.60 -11.32
N ASN A 134 17.46 17.42 -11.40
CA ASN A 134 16.78 16.19 -11.75
C ASN A 134 16.05 15.54 -10.60
N TYR A 135 16.26 15.92 -9.34
CA TYR A 135 15.68 15.20 -8.20
C TYR A 135 14.69 16.04 -7.40
N THR A 136 13.62 15.41 -6.93
CA THR A 136 12.64 16.01 -6.02
C THR A 136 12.23 15.01 -4.96
N ILE A 137 11.73 15.51 -3.83
CA ILE A 137 11.28 14.69 -2.71
C ILE A 137 9.76 14.71 -2.70
N GLN A 138 9.14 13.59 -2.99
CA GLN A 138 7.71 13.40 -2.83
C GLN A 138 7.40 13.11 -1.36
N VAL A 139 6.55 13.93 -0.76
CA VAL A 139 6.15 13.83 0.66
C VAL A 139 4.75 13.23 0.82
N ALA A 140 3.85 13.48 -0.12
CA ALA A 140 2.49 12.98 -0.08
C ALA A 140 1.85 12.88 -1.46
N SER A 141 0.83 12.05 -1.59
CA SER A 141 -0.03 11.95 -2.77
C SER A 141 -1.48 11.93 -2.33
N PHE A 142 -2.28 12.82 -2.91
CA PHE A 142 -3.69 12.99 -2.59
C PHE A 142 -4.56 12.70 -3.80
N LYS A 143 -5.80 12.24 -3.60
CA LYS A 143 -6.79 12.12 -4.69
C LYS A 143 -7.36 13.49 -5.07
N THR A 144 -7.54 14.36 -4.08
CA THR A 144 -8.14 15.69 -4.28
C THR A 144 -7.08 16.79 -4.26
N LYS A 145 -7.19 17.73 -5.21
CA LYS A 145 -6.28 18.89 -5.32
C LYS A 145 -6.30 19.81 -4.10
N GLU A 146 -7.45 19.91 -3.42
CA GLU A 146 -7.63 20.78 -2.25
C GLU A 146 -6.75 20.35 -1.07
N TYR A 147 -6.70 19.05 -0.76
CA TYR A 147 -5.82 18.54 0.29
C TYR A 147 -4.35 18.73 -0.07
N ALA A 148 -3.98 18.50 -1.33
CA ALA A 148 -2.62 18.76 -1.80
C ALA A 148 -2.24 20.25 -1.68
N LYS A 149 -3.17 21.17 -1.91
CA LYS A 149 -2.94 22.61 -1.74
C LYS A 149 -2.74 22.98 -0.27
N LYS A 150 -3.59 22.47 0.63
CA LYS A 150 -3.44 22.67 2.07
C LYS A 150 -2.07 22.18 2.57
N GLU A 151 -1.60 21.07 2.04
CA GLU A 151 -0.30 20.52 2.41
C GLU A 151 0.88 21.39 1.93
N ILE A 152 0.78 21.93 0.70
CA ILE A 152 1.75 22.90 0.18
C ILE A 152 1.81 24.14 1.07
N GLU A 153 0.66 24.70 1.44
CA GLU A 153 0.58 25.85 2.34
C GLU A 153 1.19 25.53 3.72
N ALA A 154 0.97 24.32 4.24
CA ALA A 154 1.57 23.89 5.50
C ALA A 154 3.10 23.78 5.41
N LEU A 155 3.63 23.31 4.28
CA LEU A 155 5.07 23.22 4.01
C LEU A 155 5.71 24.59 3.81
N GLU A 156 5.03 25.50 3.12
CA GLU A 156 5.48 26.88 2.91
C GLU A 156 5.55 27.65 4.24
N LYS A 157 4.56 27.48 5.13
CA LYS A 157 4.58 28.04 6.50
C LYS A 157 5.78 27.58 7.32
N LYS A 158 6.34 26.42 6.98
CA LYS A 158 7.54 25.85 7.64
C LYS A 158 8.83 26.24 6.93
N GLY A 159 8.76 27.04 5.86
CA GLY A 159 9.91 27.52 5.10
C GLY A 159 10.40 26.54 4.03
N PHE A 160 9.58 25.55 3.63
CA PHE A 160 9.94 24.63 2.56
C PHE A 160 9.34 25.06 1.21
N THR A 161 10.14 24.98 0.14
CA THR A 161 9.65 25.18 -1.22
C THR A 161 8.89 23.93 -1.68
N ALA A 162 7.56 23.99 -1.67
CA ALA A 162 6.69 22.90 -2.09
C ALA A 162 6.07 23.17 -3.47
N SER A 163 5.78 22.09 -4.21
CA SER A 163 5.23 22.13 -5.56
C SER A 163 4.25 20.98 -5.78
N MET A 164 3.25 21.22 -6.61
CA MET A 164 2.22 20.25 -6.96
C MET A 164 2.49 19.64 -8.33
N VAL A 165 2.40 18.31 -8.45
CA VAL A 165 2.50 17.60 -9.73
C VAL A 165 1.31 16.65 -9.88
N ALA A 166 0.48 16.86 -10.90
CA ALA A 166 -0.60 15.93 -11.22
C ALA A 166 -0.03 14.68 -11.90
N LYS A 167 -0.46 13.49 -11.45
CA LYS A 167 -0.07 12.19 -12.01
C LYS A 167 -1.28 11.25 -12.03
N GLY A 168 -1.94 11.16 -13.18
CA GLY A 168 -3.19 10.41 -13.32
C GLY A 168 -4.27 10.98 -12.40
N ASP A 169 -4.92 10.11 -11.62
CA ASP A 169 -5.98 10.48 -10.67
C ASP A 169 -5.47 11.04 -9.34
N TYR A 170 -4.15 11.20 -9.20
CA TYR A 170 -3.52 11.67 -7.98
C TYR A 170 -2.75 12.97 -8.20
N VAL A 171 -2.71 13.76 -7.14
CA VAL A 171 -1.97 15.01 -7.03
C VAL A 171 -0.85 14.79 -6.03
N ILE A 172 0.38 14.90 -6.52
CA ILE A 172 1.58 14.64 -5.75
C ILE A 172 2.15 15.96 -5.24
N VAL A 173 2.48 15.98 -3.94
CA VAL A 173 3.17 17.11 -3.31
C VAL A 173 4.66 16.79 -3.24
N CYS A 174 5.45 17.65 -3.86
CA CYS A 174 6.89 17.53 -4.00
C CYS A 174 7.58 18.71 -3.33
N VAL A 175 8.66 18.45 -2.59
CA VAL A 175 9.46 19.47 -1.90
C VAL A 175 10.81 19.58 -2.58
N GLY A 176 11.15 20.82 -2.95
CA GLY A 176 12.43 21.20 -3.51
C GLY A 176 12.75 20.60 -4.89
N ARG A 177 13.84 21.11 -5.47
CA ARG A 177 14.50 20.54 -6.63
C ARG A 177 15.99 20.50 -6.34
N PHE A 178 16.60 19.34 -6.51
CA PHE A 178 17.97 19.02 -6.15
C PHE A 178 18.74 18.52 -7.37
N GLU A 179 20.03 18.79 -7.41
CA GLU A 179 20.90 18.37 -8.51
C GLU A 179 21.30 16.90 -8.36
N GLY A 180 21.57 16.48 -7.13
CA GLY A 180 21.97 15.13 -6.78
C GLY A 180 20.98 14.40 -5.89
N LYS A 181 20.93 13.06 -6.03
CA LYS A 181 20.16 12.18 -5.14
C LYS A 181 20.62 12.29 -3.68
N ASP A 182 21.93 12.46 -3.46
CA ASP A 182 22.51 12.57 -2.12
C ASP A 182 22.11 13.87 -1.41
N GLU A 183 22.05 14.97 -2.15
CA GLU A 183 21.56 16.26 -1.65
C GLU A 183 20.08 16.16 -1.24
N ALA A 184 19.25 15.58 -2.12
CA ALA A 184 17.85 15.32 -1.83
C ALA A 184 17.67 14.41 -0.60
N LYS A 185 18.51 13.38 -0.44
CA LYS A 185 18.44 12.48 0.72
C LYS A 185 18.81 13.18 2.02
N ARG A 186 19.88 13.99 2.04
CA ARG A 186 20.26 14.81 3.20
C ARG A 186 19.15 15.79 3.57
N PHE A 187 18.51 16.39 2.57
CA PHE A 187 17.36 17.26 2.81
C PHE A 187 16.17 16.49 3.40
N ALA A 188 15.91 15.29 2.88
CA ALA A 188 14.81 14.45 3.34
C ALA A 188 14.98 13.97 4.80
N GLU A 189 16.21 13.81 5.29
CA GLU A 189 16.44 13.54 6.72
C GLU A 189 15.90 14.65 7.62
N ARG A 190 15.90 15.92 7.18
CA ARG A 190 15.27 17.04 7.91
C ARG A 190 13.74 16.95 7.90
N LEU A 191 13.16 16.37 6.84
CA LEU A 191 11.72 16.17 6.72
C LEU A 191 11.21 14.95 7.53
N LYS A 192 12.10 14.04 7.94
CA LYS A 192 11.74 12.81 8.69
C LYS A 192 11.02 13.08 10.01
N HIS A 193 11.24 14.25 10.63
CA HIS A 193 10.50 14.63 11.84
C HIS A 193 9.02 14.92 11.54
N GLN A 194 8.69 15.34 10.32
CA GLN A 194 7.33 15.76 9.97
C GLN A 194 6.58 14.72 9.14
N TYR A 195 7.29 13.94 8.34
CA TYR A 195 6.72 12.91 7.51
C TYR A 195 7.40 11.58 7.82
N ASN A 196 6.58 10.59 8.11
CA ASN A 196 7.06 9.25 8.45
C ASN A 196 7.69 8.55 7.24
N ASP A 197 7.30 8.96 6.03
CA ASP A 197 7.77 8.41 4.76
C ASP A 197 8.07 9.54 3.76
N TYR A 198 9.07 9.33 2.91
CA TYR A 198 9.44 10.22 1.83
C TYR A 198 10.03 9.42 0.66
N LEU A 199 9.82 9.93 -0.56
CA LEU A 199 10.35 9.30 -1.77
C LEU A 199 11.19 10.29 -2.57
N VAL A 200 12.49 9.99 -2.73
CA VAL A 200 13.35 10.74 -3.64
C VAL A 200 13.17 10.18 -5.06
N ARG A 201 12.68 11.02 -5.98
CA ARG A 201 12.43 10.64 -7.37
C ARG A 201 13.10 11.58 -8.35
N ARG A 202 13.30 11.11 -9.58
CA ARG A 202 13.72 11.97 -10.68
C ARG A 202 12.51 12.77 -11.20
N PHE A 203 12.66 14.08 -11.40
CA PHE A 203 11.66 14.97 -12.00
C PHE A 203 11.68 14.84 -13.52
#